data_AF-A0A3P8KF02-F1
#
_entry.id   AF-A0A3P8KF02-F1
#
_cell.length_a   1.000
_cell.length_b   1.000
_cell.length_c   1.000
_cell.angle_alpha   90.00
_cell.angle_beta   90.00
_cell.angle_gamma   90.00
#
_symmetry.space_group_name_H-M   'P 1'
#
loop_
_entity.id
_entity.type
_entity.pdbx_description
1 polymer ?
#
loop_
_entity_poly.entity_id
_entity_poly.type
_entity_poly.pdbx_seq_one_letter_code
_entity_poly.pdbx_strand_id
1 'polypeptide(L)'
;MERVAALFVRDLVSQGLRAQAVPGSLLTGQLFITFDFIPDAPKVAFDLTARPLQLPTVSGGLDKIQDQVAGIVAKVNHLPLESIGNNLDTTLAGLSKTLRIVNGETLPVANRLLKQTQKTTADVQDLIAEDSPLMGNLMQALQETGRTLRSLRGLTDQLDRHPEALLQGTPQDPEPAIATKTADFYQGKRQ
;
A
#
# COMPACT_ATOMS: atom_id res chain seq x y z
N MET A 1 -44.87 70.92 2.23
CA MET A 1 -43.51 70.86 1.67
C MET A 1 -42.64 69.83 2.39
N GLU A 2 -42.59 69.83 3.72
CA GLU A 2 -41.75 68.93 4.53
C GLU A 2 -41.98 67.42 4.27
N ARG A 3 -43.23 66.99 4.06
CA ARG A 3 -43.56 65.59 3.75
C ARG A 3 -43.01 65.12 2.39
N VAL A 4 -42.91 66.03 1.42
CA VAL A 4 -42.36 65.72 0.09
C VAL A 4 -40.84 65.54 0.19
N ALA A 5 -40.17 66.38 0.97
CA ALA A 5 -38.73 66.24 1.23
C ALA A 5 -38.39 64.92 1.96
N ALA A 6 -39.19 64.52 2.95
CA ALA A 6 -39.00 63.25 3.65
C ALA A 6 -39.14 62.03 2.72
N LEU A 7 -40.13 62.04 1.83
CA LEU A 7 -40.33 60.97 0.83
C LEU A 7 -39.16 60.91 -0.15
N PHE A 8 -38.66 62.06 -0.61
CA PHE A 8 -37.50 62.14 -1.48
C PHE A 8 -36.24 61.56 -0.82
N VAL A 9 -35.94 61.95 0.43
CA VAL A 9 -34.79 61.41 1.17
C VAL A 9 -34.92 59.91 1.40
N ARG A 10 -36.12 59.40 1.71
CA ARG A 10 -36.35 57.96 1.81
C ARG A 10 -35.96 57.23 0.53
N ASP A 11 -36.35 57.76 -0.62
CA ASP A 11 -36.05 57.13 -1.91
C ASP A 11 -34.53 57.14 -2.16
N LEU A 12 -33.80 58.22 -1.84
CA LEU A 12 -32.34 58.25 -1.90
C LEU A 12 -31.68 57.23 -0.93
N VAL A 13 -32.19 57.14 0.30
CA VAL A 13 -31.73 56.16 1.31
C VAL A 13 -31.96 54.73 0.84
N SER A 14 -33.09 54.49 0.16
CA SER A 14 -33.41 53.19 -0.45
C SER A 14 -32.47 52.82 -1.60
N GLN A 15 -31.94 53.82 -2.30
CA GLN A 15 -30.91 53.66 -3.33
C GLN A 15 -29.48 53.58 -2.75
N GLY A 16 -29.33 53.63 -1.42
CA GLY A 16 -28.04 53.45 -0.76
C GLY A 16 -27.40 54.73 -0.22
N LEU A 17 -28.11 55.86 -0.19
CA LEU A 17 -27.59 57.10 0.41
C LEU A 17 -27.28 56.87 1.90
N ARG A 18 -26.04 57.14 2.29
CA ARG A 18 -25.57 57.07 3.68
C ARG A 18 -24.75 58.29 4.03
N ALA A 19 -24.85 58.72 5.28
CA ALA A 19 -23.93 59.69 5.86
C ALA A 19 -22.72 58.96 6.45
N GLN A 20 -21.52 59.48 6.23
CA GLN A 20 -20.31 58.94 6.85
C GLN A 20 -19.38 60.07 7.29
N ALA A 21 -18.76 59.88 8.45
CA ALA A 21 -17.69 60.74 8.92
C ALA A 21 -16.37 60.27 8.31
N VAL A 22 -15.72 61.13 7.53
CA VAL A 22 -14.45 60.84 6.86
C VAL A 22 -13.38 61.78 7.39
N PRO A 23 -12.16 61.29 7.69
CA PRO A 23 -11.05 62.15 8.09
C PRO A 23 -10.68 63.14 6.98
N GLY A 24 -10.75 64.43 7.28
CA GLY A 24 -10.25 65.49 6.41
C GLY A 24 -8.75 65.72 6.56
N SER A 25 -8.22 65.49 7.77
CA SER A 25 -6.78 65.52 8.06
C SER A 25 -6.47 64.52 9.16
N LEU A 26 -5.57 63.59 8.86
CA LEU A 26 -5.10 62.60 9.84
C LEU A 26 -4.23 63.22 10.93
N LEU A 27 -3.61 64.38 10.65
CA LEU A 27 -2.66 65.02 11.56
C LEU A 27 -3.38 65.82 12.66
N THR A 28 -4.57 66.36 12.35
CA THR A 28 -5.36 67.18 13.27
C THR A 28 -6.60 66.46 13.81
N GLY A 29 -6.94 65.28 13.27
CA GLY A 29 -8.13 64.53 13.64
C GLY A 29 -9.45 65.16 13.17
N GLN A 30 -9.41 66.12 12.26
CA GLN A 30 -10.62 66.77 11.74
C GLN A 30 -11.44 65.79 10.89
N LEU A 31 -12.75 65.75 11.13
CA LEU A 31 -13.71 64.93 10.39
C LEU A 31 -14.64 65.80 9.53
N PHE A 32 -15.00 65.31 8.34
CA PHE A 32 -16.06 65.85 7.49
C PHE A 32 -17.20 64.86 7.38
N ILE A 33 -18.43 65.37 7.38
CA ILE A 33 -19.61 64.55 7.08
C ILE A 33 -19.82 64.57 5.56
N THR A 34 -19.80 63.39 4.97
CA THR A 34 -20.08 63.19 3.54
C THR A 34 -21.36 62.38 3.38
N PHE A 35 -22.06 62.62 2.28
CA PHE A 35 -23.24 61.86 1.89
C PHE A 35 -22.94 61.17 0.57
N ASP A 36 -22.99 59.84 0.56
CA ASP A 36 -22.60 59.05 -0.61
C ASP A 36 -23.52 57.83 -0.78
N PHE A 37 -23.56 57.28 -1.99
CA PHE A 37 -24.32 56.06 -2.30
C PHE A 37 -23.43 54.83 -2.16
N ILE A 38 -23.76 53.97 -1.20
CA ILE A 38 -22.99 52.77 -0.89
C ILE A 38 -23.70 51.54 -1.48
N PRO A 39 -23.11 50.86 -2.50
CA PRO A 39 -23.77 49.77 -3.23
C PRO A 39 -24.28 48.62 -2.36
N ASP A 40 -23.55 48.28 -1.30
CA ASP A 40 -23.85 47.15 -0.40
C ASP A 40 -24.30 47.60 1.01
N ALA A 41 -24.92 48.79 1.11
CA ALA A 41 -25.37 49.28 2.41
C ALA A 41 -26.47 48.37 3.00
N PRO A 42 -26.37 47.99 4.28
CA PRO A 42 -27.45 47.30 4.98
C PRO A 42 -28.77 48.09 4.87
N LYS A 43 -29.87 47.40 4.58
CA LYS A 43 -31.20 48.02 4.54
C LYS A 43 -31.60 48.44 5.95
N VAL A 44 -31.90 49.71 6.15
CA VAL A 44 -32.35 50.28 7.42
C VAL A 44 -33.71 50.93 7.19
N ALA A 45 -34.63 50.75 8.14
CA ALA A 45 -35.93 51.41 8.09
C ALA A 45 -35.75 52.93 8.25
N PHE A 46 -36.31 53.70 7.31
CA PHE A 46 -36.29 55.16 7.37
C PHE A 46 -37.63 55.68 7.90
N ASP A 47 -37.60 56.28 9.09
CA ASP A 47 -38.79 56.85 9.72
C ASP A 47 -39.12 58.22 9.13
N LEU A 48 -40.19 58.26 8.33
CA LEU A 48 -40.72 59.48 7.70
C LEU A 48 -41.40 60.44 8.71
N THR A 49 -41.76 59.94 9.89
CA THR A 49 -42.48 60.69 10.94
C THR A 49 -41.55 61.29 11.97
N ALA A 50 -40.28 60.83 12.03
CA ALA A 50 -39.26 61.40 12.91
C ALA A 50 -39.08 62.91 12.68
N ARG A 51 -38.95 63.64 13.78
CA ARG A 51 -38.64 65.08 13.81
C ARG A 51 -37.52 65.30 14.84
N PRO A 52 -36.28 65.61 14.43
CA PRO A 52 -35.81 65.80 13.05
C PRO A 52 -35.70 64.50 12.24
N LEU A 53 -35.65 64.62 10.92
CA LEU A 53 -35.35 63.49 10.03
C LEU A 53 -33.95 62.93 10.34
N GLN A 54 -33.83 61.61 10.43
CA GLN A 54 -32.58 60.93 10.74
C GLN A 54 -32.04 60.23 9.50
N LEU A 55 -30.84 60.61 9.05
CA LEU A 55 -30.17 59.93 7.95
C LEU A 55 -29.39 58.72 8.46
N PRO A 56 -29.52 57.54 7.83
CA PRO A 56 -28.72 56.38 8.20
C PRO A 56 -27.24 56.64 7.93
N THR A 57 -26.41 56.23 8.88
CA THR A 57 -24.95 56.38 8.82
C THR A 57 -24.26 55.05 8.54
N VAL A 58 -23.03 55.13 8.06
CA VAL A 58 -22.09 53.99 8.02
C VAL A 58 -20.75 54.41 8.63
N SER A 59 -20.04 53.44 9.23
CA SER A 59 -18.71 53.68 9.79
C SER A 59 -17.73 54.13 8.70
N GLY A 60 -16.85 55.07 9.06
CA GLY A 60 -15.89 55.66 8.14
C GLY A 60 -14.81 54.65 7.70
N GLY A 61 -14.01 55.05 6.70
CA GLY A 61 -12.97 54.18 6.13
C GLY A 61 -11.93 53.69 7.14
N LEU A 62 -11.51 54.53 8.10
CA LEU A 62 -10.52 54.14 9.11
C LEU A 62 -11.05 53.11 10.11
N ASP A 63 -12.32 53.21 10.50
CA ASP A 63 -12.93 52.25 11.43
C ASP A 63 -12.93 50.86 10.80
N LYS A 64 -13.28 50.79 9.50
CA LYS A 64 -13.24 49.53 8.73
C LYS A 64 -11.83 48.94 8.63
N ILE A 65 -10.81 49.77 8.46
CA ILE A 65 -9.42 49.29 8.40
C ILE A 65 -9.00 48.73 9.76
N GLN A 66 -9.34 49.41 10.87
CA GLN A 66 -9.06 48.92 12.21
C GLN A 66 -9.74 47.56 12.46
N ASP A 67 -11.02 47.43 12.11
CA ASP A 67 -11.76 46.18 12.22
C ASP A 67 -11.15 45.06 11.38
N GLN A 68 -10.72 45.37 10.15
CA GLN A 68 -10.06 44.40 9.27
C GLN A 68 -8.71 43.95 9.81
N VAL A 69 -7.89 44.88 10.32
CA VAL A 69 -6.59 44.57 10.92
C VAL A 69 -6.78 43.72 12.18
N ALA A 70 -7.72 44.09 13.06
CA ALA A 70 -8.07 43.29 14.22
C ALA A 70 -8.54 41.89 13.83
N GLY A 71 -9.36 41.78 12.76
CA GLY A 71 -9.81 40.51 12.22
C GLY A 71 -8.69 39.64 11.65
N ILE A 72 -7.68 40.23 11.00
CA ILE A 72 -6.50 39.51 10.51
C ILE A 72 -5.66 39.02 11.70
N VAL A 73 -5.39 39.88 12.68
CA VAL A 73 -4.64 39.50 13.89
C VAL A 73 -5.34 38.35 14.61
N ALA A 74 -6.67 38.42 14.77
CA ALA A 74 -7.45 37.33 15.34
C ALA A 74 -7.32 36.03 14.53
N LYS A 75 -7.46 36.09 13.19
CA LYS A 75 -7.29 34.91 12.33
C LYS A 75 -5.88 34.31 12.41
N VAL A 76 -4.84 35.14 12.46
CA VAL A 76 -3.45 34.69 12.61
C VAL A 76 -3.23 34.00 13.96
N ASN A 77 -3.77 34.56 15.04
CA ASN A 77 -3.71 33.95 16.38
C ASN A 77 -4.46 32.62 16.48
N HIS A 78 -5.45 32.39 15.61
CA HIS A 78 -6.22 31.15 15.55
C HIS A 78 -5.64 30.11 14.58
N LEU A 79 -4.47 30.35 13.97
CA LEU A 79 -3.81 29.33 13.15
C LEU A 79 -3.31 28.19 14.04
N PRO A 80 -3.75 26.93 13.84
CA PRO A 80 -3.33 25.80 14.67
C PRO A 80 -1.96 25.29 14.19
N LEU A 81 -0.90 26.05 14.46
CA LEU A 81 0.47 25.75 14.03
C LEU A 81 0.96 24.41 14.61
N GLU A 82 0.52 24.07 15.83
CA GLU A 82 0.85 22.82 16.51
C GLU A 82 0.26 21.61 15.76
N SER A 83 -1.00 21.70 15.33
CA SER A 83 -1.65 20.63 14.55
C SER A 83 -0.99 20.44 13.19
N ILE A 84 -0.56 21.54 12.55
CA ILE A 84 0.18 21.47 11.28
C ILE A 84 1.53 20.77 11.48
N GLY A 85 2.28 21.13 12.52
CA GLY A 85 3.53 20.47 12.88
C GLY A 85 3.35 18.97 13.14
N ASN A 86 2.39 18.62 14.01
CA ASN A 86 2.10 17.22 14.36
C ASN A 86 1.68 16.37 13.14
N ASN A 87 0.88 16.93 12.24
CA ASN A 87 0.46 16.25 11.01
C ASN A 87 1.64 16.03 10.05
N LEU A 88 2.52 17.02 9.91
CA LEU A 88 3.74 16.91 9.10
C LEU A 88 4.68 15.84 9.66
N ASP A 89 4.94 15.85 10.97
CA ASP A 89 5.77 14.86 11.63
C ASP A 89 5.21 13.43 11.45
N THR A 90 3.90 13.28 11.64
CA THR A 90 3.20 11.99 11.44
C THR A 90 3.32 11.51 9.99
N THR A 91 3.16 12.42 9.03
CA THR A 91 3.26 12.11 7.60
C THR A 91 4.68 11.69 7.22
N LEU A 92 5.69 12.43 7.68
CA LEU A 92 7.10 12.11 7.46
C LEU A 92 7.50 10.77 8.12
N ALA A 93 7.03 10.52 9.33
CA ALA A 93 7.23 9.25 10.02
C ALA A 93 6.60 8.07 9.24
N GLY A 94 5.35 8.23 8.78
CA GLY A 94 4.65 7.23 7.97
C GLY A 94 5.35 6.94 6.64
N LEU A 95 5.85 7.98 5.97
CA LEU A 95 6.64 7.85 4.75
C LEU A 95 7.95 7.08 5.01
N SER A 96 8.68 7.44 6.07
CA SER A 96 9.94 6.76 6.43
C SER A 96 9.74 5.27 6.73
N LYS A 97 8.63 4.91 7.40
CA LYS A 97 8.26 3.52 7.69
C LYS A 97 7.92 2.75 6.43
N THR A 98 7.14 3.36 5.53
CA THR A 98 6.79 2.78 4.24
C THR A 98 8.04 2.49 3.40
N LEU A 99 8.95 3.47 3.30
CA LEU A 99 10.23 3.31 2.59
C LEU A 99 11.08 2.18 3.17
N ARG A 100 11.13 2.02 4.50
CA ARG A 100 11.81 0.89 5.15
C ARG A 100 11.20 -0.46 4.81
N ILE A 101 9.87 -0.59 4.85
CA ILE A 101 9.18 -1.86 4.55
C ILE A 101 9.41 -2.24 3.07
N VAL A 102 9.27 -1.27 2.17
CA VAL A 102 9.49 -1.50 0.74
C VAL A 102 10.94 -1.88 0.44
N ASN A 103 11.90 -1.19 1.04
CA ASN A 103 13.31 -1.44 0.76
C ASN A 103 13.87 -2.68 1.49
N GLY A 104 13.37 -2.95 2.71
CA GLY A 104 13.92 -3.98 3.60
C GLY A 104 13.20 -5.33 3.54
N GLU A 105 11.91 -5.38 3.24
CA GLU A 105 11.11 -6.60 3.39
C GLU A 105 10.53 -7.10 2.08
N THR A 106 9.95 -6.23 1.25
CA THR A 106 9.22 -6.68 0.05
C THR A 106 10.14 -7.06 -1.10
N LEU A 107 11.15 -6.24 -1.42
CA LEU A 107 12.12 -6.51 -2.49
C LEU A 107 12.93 -7.81 -2.29
N PRO A 108 13.52 -8.09 -1.10
CA PRO A 108 14.27 -9.32 -0.90
C PRO A 108 13.39 -10.57 -0.81
N VAL A 109 12.12 -10.47 -0.40
CA VAL A 109 11.17 -11.60 -0.44
C VAL A 109 10.78 -11.93 -1.88
N ALA A 110 10.48 -10.91 -2.70
CA ALA A 110 10.18 -11.10 -4.12
C ALA A 110 11.37 -11.75 -4.87
N ASN A 111 12.60 -11.28 -4.63
CA ASN A 111 13.81 -11.87 -5.21
C ASN A 111 14.03 -13.33 -4.77
N ARG A 112 13.76 -13.64 -3.50
CA ARG A 112 13.85 -15.03 -3.00
C ARG A 112 12.80 -15.93 -3.63
N LEU A 113 11.57 -15.45 -3.76
CA LEU A 113 10.48 -16.19 -4.41
C LEU A 113 10.82 -16.47 -5.88
N LEU A 114 11.26 -15.47 -6.63
CA LEU A 114 11.67 -15.65 -8.03
C LEU A 114 12.79 -16.67 -8.20
N LYS A 115 13.82 -16.61 -7.34
CA LYS A 115 14.92 -17.60 -7.34
C LYS A 115 14.43 -19.00 -6.99
N GLN A 116 13.54 -19.12 -6.00
CA GLN A 116 12.98 -20.41 -5.60
C GLN A 116 12.13 -21.01 -6.74
N THR A 117 11.29 -20.20 -7.38
CA THR A 117 10.49 -20.64 -8.53
C THR A 117 11.37 -21.06 -9.70
N GLN A 118 12.43 -20.30 -10.03
CA GLN A 118 13.40 -20.70 -11.06
C GLN A 118 14.04 -22.05 -10.75
N LYS A 119 14.45 -22.26 -9.49
CA LYS A 119 15.05 -23.51 -9.05
C LYS A 119 14.06 -24.68 -9.11
N THR A 120 12.84 -24.50 -8.61
CA THR A 120 11.79 -25.53 -8.68
C THR A 120 11.46 -25.90 -10.13
N THR A 121 11.37 -24.91 -11.04
CA THR A 121 11.12 -25.20 -12.45
C THR A 121 12.29 -25.97 -13.08
N ALA A 122 13.54 -25.61 -12.76
CA ALA A 122 14.71 -26.35 -13.22
C ALA A 122 14.75 -27.78 -12.68
N ASP A 123 14.54 -27.98 -11.39
CA ASP A 123 14.51 -29.31 -10.76
C ASP A 123 13.40 -30.19 -11.36
N VAL A 124 12.22 -29.62 -11.63
CA VAL A 124 11.13 -30.32 -12.31
C VAL A 124 11.49 -30.68 -13.75
N GLN A 125 12.18 -29.79 -14.46
CA GLN A 125 12.62 -30.04 -15.83
C GLN A 125 13.67 -31.14 -15.90
N ASP A 126 14.60 -31.19 -14.93
CA ASP A 126 15.61 -32.25 -14.80
C ASP A 126 14.98 -33.61 -14.46
N LEU A 127 13.90 -33.63 -13.67
CA LEU A 127 13.17 -34.85 -13.33
C LEU A 127 12.36 -35.42 -14.52
N ILE A 128 11.90 -34.56 -15.42
CA ILE A 128 11.05 -34.94 -16.57
C ILE A 128 11.88 -35.11 -17.85
N ALA A 129 13.14 -34.67 -17.86
CA ALA A 129 14.04 -34.83 -18.99
C ALA A 129 14.14 -36.30 -19.45
N GLU A 130 14.37 -36.49 -20.75
CA GLU A 130 14.37 -37.81 -21.40
C GLU A 130 15.47 -38.76 -20.85
N ASP A 131 16.54 -38.18 -20.31
CA ASP A 131 17.65 -38.88 -19.62
C ASP A 131 17.51 -38.87 -18.08
N SER A 132 16.32 -38.60 -17.53
CA SER A 132 16.20 -38.46 -16.07
C SER A 132 16.47 -39.79 -15.33
N PRO A 133 17.18 -39.75 -14.18
CA PRO A 133 17.40 -40.95 -13.37
C PRO A 133 16.11 -41.64 -12.95
N LEU A 134 15.01 -40.90 -12.85
CA LEU A 134 13.68 -41.44 -12.54
C LEU A 134 13.17 -42.35 -13.67
N MET A 135 13.29 -41.92 -14.93
CA MET A 135 12.93 -42.78 -16.06
C MET A 135 13.84 -43.99 -16.18
N GLY A 136 15.15 -43.83 -15.96
CA GLY A 136 16.09 -44.95 -15.90
C GLY A 136 15.69 -46.00 -14.86
N ASN A 137 15.39 -45.57 -13.63
CA ASN A 137 14.95 -46.44 -12.55
C ASN A 137 13.61 -47.12 -12.84
N LEU A 138 12.66 -46.40 -13.46
CA LEU A 138 11.36 -46.96 -13.86
C LEU A 138 11.53 -48.04 -14.92
N MET A 139 12.33 -47.79 -15.96
CA MET A 139 12.63 -48.77 -17.00
C MET A 139 13.30 -50.01 -16.40
N GLN A 140 14.25 -49.83 -15.47
CA GLN A 140 14.91 -50.94 -14.79
C GLN A 140 13.94 -51.75 -13.92
N ALA A 141 13.06 -51.10 -13.18
CA ALA A 141 12.04 -51.77 -12.36
C ALA A 141 11.05 -52.58 -13.23
N LEU A 142 10.64 -52.03 -14.39
CA LEU A 142 9.79 -52.73 -15.35
C LEU A 142 10.48 -53.95 -15.95
N GLN A 143 11.78 -53.85 -16.27
CA GLN A 143 12.56 -54.98 -16.74
C GLN A 143 12.66 -56.08 -15.68
N GLU A 144 12.94 -55.71 -14.43
CA GLU A 144 13.06 -56.67 -13.32
C GLU A 144 11.73 -57.36 -13.01
N THR A 145 10.64 -56.61 -13.06
CA THR A 145 9.28 -57.15 -12.95
C THR A 145 9.00 -58.13 -14.08
N GLY A 146 9.37 -57.80 -15.33
CA GLY A 146 9.23 -58.70 -16.47
C GLY A 146 10.10 -59.96 -16.38
N ARG A 147 11.28 -59.90 -15.73
CA ARG A 147 12.09 -61.08 -15.41
C ARG A 147 11.40 -61.95 -14.37
N THR A 148 10.90 -61.34 -13.31
CA THR A 148 10.17 -62.02 -12.23
C THR A 148 8.91 -62.72 -12.73
N LEU A 149 8.12 -62.06 -13.58
CA LEU A 149 6.92 -62.66 -14.16
C LEU A 149 7.24 -63.87 -15.05
N ARG A 150 8.40 -63.86 -15.74
CA ARG A 150 8.86 -65.00 -16.53
C ARG A 150 9.36 -66.16 -15.66
N SER A 151 10.07 -65.89 -14.57
CA SER A 151 10.49 -66.95 -13.64
C SER A 151 9.30 -67.59 -12.94
N LEU A 152 8.31 -66.78 -12.52
CA LEU A 152 7.05 -67.28 -11.95
C LEU A 152 6.30 -68.17 -12.94
N ARG A 153 6.21 -67.78 -14.22
CA ARG A 153 5.62 -68.64 -15.26
C ARG A 153 6.39 -69.96 -15.42
N GLY A 154 7.72 -69.91 -15.41
CA GLY A 154 8.55 -71.11 -15.47
C GLY A 154 8.32 -72.07 -14.29
N LEU A 155 8.12 -71.52 -13.09
CA LEU A 155 7.77 -72.30 -11.90
C LEU A 155 6.35 -72.88 -12.00
N THR A 156 5.38 -72.11 -12.51
CA THR A 156 4.03 -72.61 -12.76
C THR A 156 4.05 -73.76 -13.79
N ASP A 157 4.81 -73.62 -14.88
CA ASP A 157 4.98 -74.66 -15.90
C ASP A 157 5.69 -75.91 -15.36
N GLN A 158 6.61 -75.76 -14.40
CA GLN A 158 7.26 -76.88 -13.71
C GLN A 158 6.32 -77.60 -12.73
N LEU A 159 5.50 -76.85 -11.99
CA LEU A 159 4.50 -77.41 -11.09
C LEU A 159 3.40 -78.16 -11.86
N ASP A 160 3.01 -77.65 -13.03
CA ASP A 160 2.02 -78.29 -13.91
C ASP A 160 2.54 -79.62 -14.47
N ARG A 161 3.85 -79.72 -14.75
CA ARG A 161 4.49 -80.94 -15.26
C ARG A 161 4.92 -81.93 -14.18
N HIS A 162 5.13 -81.48 -12.94
CA HIS A 162 5.63 -82.30 -11.83
C HIS A 162 4.91 -81.99 -10.50
N PRO A 163 3.65 -82.43 -10.33
CA PRO A 163 2.86 -82.17 -9.12
C PRO A 163 3.43 -82.83 -7.85
N GLU A 164 4.29 -83.84 -8.01
CA GLU A 164 4.94 -84.59 -6.92
C GLU A 164 5.90 -83.72 -6.06
N ALA A 165 6.44 -82.63 -6.63
CA ALA A 165 7.51 -81.83 -6.01
C ALA A 165 7.04 -81.02 -4.78
N LEU A 166 5.74 -80.74 -4.66
CA LEU A 166 5.16 -80.05 -3.50
C LEU A 166 5.06 -80.94 -2.25
N LEU A 167 5.02 -82.27 -2.43
CA LEU A 167 4.84 -83.23 -1.34
C LEU A 167 6.16 -83.74 -0.74
N GLN A 168 7.27 -83.68 -1.48
CA GLN A 168 8.57 -84.16 -0.98
C GLN A 168 9.48 -83.07 -0.41
N GLY A 169 9.23 -81.80 -0.71
CA GLY A 169 10.15 -80.72 -0.36
C GLY A 169 11.45 -80.83 -1.17
N THR A 170 11.97 -79.70 -1.62
CA THR A 170 13.16 -79.65 -2.49
C THR A 170 14.34 -80.39 -1.83
N PRO A 171 14.97 -81.39 -2.47
CA PRO A 171 16.22 -81.95 -1.97
C PRO A 171 17.30 -80.86 -2.03
N GLN A 172 17.98 -80.60 -0.91
CA GLN A 172 19.17 -79.75 -0.89
C GLN A 172 20.26 -80.40 -1.77
N ASP A 173 20.72 -79.68 -2.79
CA ASP A 173 21.94 -80.05 -3.51
C ASP A 173 23.15 -80.00 -2.56
N PRO A 174 24.11 -80.95 -2.63
CA PRO A 174 25.26 -80.98 -1.74
C PRO A 174 26.25 -79.85 -2.06
N GLU A 175 26.71 -79.17 -1.00
CA GLU A 175 27.75 -78.14 -1.01
C GLU A 175 29.12 -78.72 -1.44
N PRO A 176 29.81 -78.15 -2.44
CA PRO A 176 31.08 -78.69 -2.92
C PRO A 176 32.25 -78.37 -1.97
N ALA A 177 32.94 -79.40 -1.51
CA ALA A 177 34.11 -79.32 -0.64
C ALA A 177 35.30 -78.60 -1.32
N ILE A 178 35.80 -77.55 -0.66
CA ILE A 178 36.99 -76.80 -1.07
C ILE A 178 38.24 -77.57 -0.59
N ALA A 179 38.93 -78.24 -1.51
CA ALA A 179 40.24 -78.85 -1.23
C ALA A 179 41.33 -77.76 -1.21
N THR A 180 41.89 -77.53 -0.03
CA THR A 180 43.05 -76.68 0.22
C THR A 180 44.31 -77.33 -0.36
N LYS A 181 45.07 -76.62 -1.21
CA LYS A 181 46.47 -76.96 -1.51
C LYS A 181 47.35 -75.73 -1.34
N THR A 182 47.95 -75.65 -0.15
CA THR A 182 49.13 -74.86 0.19
C THR A 182 50.40 -75.48 -0.41
N ALA A 183 51.47 -74.66 -0.54
CA ALA A 183 52.84 -74.90 -1.04
C ALA A 183 53.05 -74.33 -2.48
N ASP A 184 54.01 -73.44 -2.79
CA ASP A 184 55.26 -73.06 -2.12
C ASP A 184 55.86 -71.74 -2.69
N PHE A 185 56.52 -71.01 -1.79
CA PHE A 185 57.78 -70.24 -1.90
C PHE A 185 58.03 -69.08 -2.91
N TYR A 186 58.15 -67.88 -2.30
CA TYR A 186 59.27 -66.91 -2.36
C TYR A 186 60.25 -66.87 -3.54
N GLN A 187 60.27 -65.72 -4.24
CA GLN A 187 61.44 -64.93 -4.68
C GLN A 187 60.88 -63.60 -5.24
N GLY A 188 61.38 -62.38 -5.03
CA GLY A 188 62.56 -61.85 -4.36
C GLY A 188 62.86 -60.45 -4.95
N LYS A 189 63.17 -59.48 -4.08
CA LYS A 189 63.94 -58.22 -4.30
C LYS A 189 63.27 -57.08 -5.12
N ARG A 190 62.94 -55.93 -4.51
CA ARG A 190 63.83 -54.79 -4.17
C ARG A 190 64.66 -54.29 -5.36
N GLN A 191 64.18 -53.24 -6.03
CA GLN A 191 64.68 -51.86 -5.83
C GLN A 191 63.51 -50.89 -5.94
#